data_AF-A0A9D8XWB0-F1
#
_entry.id   AF-A0A9D8XWB0-F1
#
_cell.length_a   1.000
_cell.length_b   1.000
_cell.length_c   1.000
_cell.angle_alpha   90.00
_cell.angle_beta   90.00
_cell.angle_gamma   90.00
#
_symmetry.space_group_name_H-M   'P 1'
#
loop_
_entity.id
_entity.type
_entity.pdbx_description
1 polymer ?
#
loop_
_entity_poly.entity_id
_entity_poly.type
_entity_poly.pdbx_seq_one_letter_code
_entity_poly.pdbx_strand_id
1 'polypeptide(L)'
;MKVFKKGNSLAGLSIFAFLLALLVIASFAGCEAASLIPVRNKQTPIDNQERIAPDATETKETENEPPAQTEPDPIPESPRFYYPLTGLETTESASVSRPVAVSFGNTSYALPQFGIGKTDVLLEFPIENGATRLVMVTTSYASLEKIGGIRSTRKYVSDVVAAFDAIEVYAGTSDVSASVLFEGRDTLDYLTQNLGSLCYRDTSRIMPHNLMTTGSLISSEIGKLGYRTTIGEGYTAPYSFPAAGERIPAG
;
A
#
# COMPACT_ATOMS: atom_id res chain seq x y z
N MET A 1 -1.46 -57.26 -30.99
CA MET A 1 -1.52 -57.20 -29.50
C MET A 1 -0.19 -57.72 -28.96
N LYS A 2 0.74 -56.83 -28.54
CA LYS A 2 2.02 -57.21 -27.92
C LYS A 2 2.06 -56.57 -26.53
N VAL A 3 2.11 -57.41 -25.50
CA VAL A 3 2.13 -57.01 -24.09
C VAL A 3 3.57 -56.74 -23.68
N PHE A 4 3.89 -55.50 -23.29
CA PHE A 4 5.17 -55.11 -22.69
C PHE A 4 5.10 -55.33 -21.17
N LYS A 5 5.92 -56.25 -20.64
CA LYS A 5 6.21 -56.35 -19.19
C LYS A 5 7.28 -55.30 -18.83
N LYS A 6 6.94 -54.33 -17.97
CA LYS A 6 7.89 -53.39 -17.35
C LYS A 6 8.40 -54.01 -16.05
N GLY A 7 9.69 -54.31 -15.97
CA GLY A 7 10.37 -54.65 -14.73
C GLY A 7 10.80 -53.39 -14.00
N ASN A 8 10.32 -53.20 -12.76
CA ASN A 8 10.78 -52.14 -11.87
C ASN A 8 12.11 -52.57 -11.24
N SER A 9 13.22 -51.88 -11.56
CA SER A 9 14.51 -52.07 -10.91
C SER A 9 14.54 -51.29 -9.59
N LEU A 10 14.56 -52.04 -8.48
CA LEU A 10 14.59 -51.56 -7.10
C LEU A 10 15.92 -50.88 -6.71
N ALA A 11 16.88 -50.77 -7.62
CA ALA A 11 18.23 -50.24 -7.36
C ALA A 11 18.33 -48.70 -7.44
N GLY A 12 17.35 -48.02 -8.05
CA GLY A 12 17.39 -46.55 -8.21
C GLY A 12 16.96 -45.76 -6.97
N LEU A 13 16.23 -46.38 -6.04
CA LEU A 13 15.63 -45.69 -4.89
C LEU A 13 16.63 -45.50 -3.73
N SER A 14 17.69 -46.31 -3.67
CA SER A 14 18.67 -46.27 -2.57
C SER A 14 19.79 -45.24 -2.77
N ILE A 15 20.07 -44.84 -4.01
CA ILE A 15 21.12 -43.85 -4.34
C ILE A 15 20.61 -42.41 -4.09
N PHE A 16 19.31 -42.17 -4.31
CA PHE A 16 18.69 -40.87 -4.07
C PHE A 16 18.60 -40.51 -2.57
N ALA A 17 18.43 -41.52 -1.70
CA ALA A 17 18.43 -41.33 -0.24
C ALA A 17 19.82 -40.96 0.32
N PHE A 18 20.90 -41.42 -0.31
CA PHE A 18 22.27 -41.08 0.10
C PHE A 18 22.70 -39.66 -0.34
N LEU A 19 22.22 -39.19 -1.48
CA LEU A 19 22.46 -37.81 -1.94
C LEU A 19 21.69 -36.77 -1.12
N LEU A 20 20.52 -37.13 -0.56
CA LEU A 20 19.75 -36.27 0.32
C LEU A 20 20.37 -36.15 1.73
N ALA A 21 21.10 -37.17 2.19
CA ALA A 21 21.78 -37.17 3.50
C ALA A 21 23.09 -36.34 3.51
N LEU A 22 23.75 -36.17 2.37
CA LEU A 22 24.98 -35.37 2.25
C LEU A 22 24.74 -33.85 2.22
N LEU A 23 23.50 -33.42 1.94
CA LEU A 23 23.12 -32.00 1.99
C LEU A 23 22.88 -31.47 3.41
N VAL A 24 22.89 -32.35 4.43
CA VAL A 24 22.58 -32.04 5.84
C VAL A 24 23.85 -31.72 6.67
N ILE A 25 25.06 -31.91 6.14
CA ILE A 25 26.32 -31.76 6.91
C ILE A 25 27.15 -30.51 6.53
N ALA A 26 26.55 -29.50 5.88
CA ALA A 26 27.24 -28.23 5.57
C ALA A 26 26.83 -27.06 6.48
N SER A 27 26.39 -27.34 7.71
CA SER A 27 26.28 -26.35 8.77
C SER A 27 27.43 -26.57 9.74
N PHE A 28 28.44 -25.67 9.75
CA PHE A 28 29.30 -25.27 10.90
C PHE A 28 30.64 -24.69 10.41
N ALA A 29 30.72 -23.35 10.27
CA ALA A 29 31.89 -22.46 10.42
C ALA A 29 31.35 -21.01 10.20
N GLY A 30 31.25 -20.10 11.18
CA GLY A 30 32.33 -19.36 11.86
C GLY A 30 32.87 -18.23 10.95
N CYS A 31 33.08 -16.95 11.28
CA CYS A 31 33.21 -16.20 12.52
C CYS A 31 33.18 -14.67 12.21
N GLU A 32 32.89 -13.86 13.24
CA GLU A 32 33.13 -12.41 13.52
C GLU A 32 33.73 -11.42 12.49
N ALA A 33 33.17 -10.20 12.45
CA ALA A 33 33.70 -9.03 13.19
C ALA A 33 32.89 -7.74 12.89
N ALA A 34 32.62 -6.96 13.94
CA ALA A 34 31.99 -5.65 13.91
C ALA A 34 33.04 -4.52 13.90
N SER A 35 32.71 -3.38 13.29
CA SER A 35 33.24 -2.08 13.73
C SER A 35 32.27 -0.94 13.37
N LEU A 36 32.33 0.08 14.22
CA LEU A 36 31.32 1.09 14.53
C LEU A 36 31.60 2.41 13.81
N ILE A 37 30.56 3.16 13.44
CA ILE A 37 30.63 4.63 13.33
C ILE A 37 29.32 5.22 13.89
N PRO A 38 29.33 6.00 14.99
CA PRO A 38 28.17 6.78 15.38
C PRO A 38 28.21 8.17 14.72
N VAL A 39 27.09 8.50 14.06
CA VAL A 39 26.79 9.83 13.53
C VAL A 39 26.46 10.78 14.69
N ARG A 40 27.02 11.98 14.56
CA ARG A 40 26.93 13.14 15.47
C ARG A 40 25.51 13.71 15.50
N ASN A 41 24.86 13.63 16.67
CA ASN A 41 23.69 14.43 17.01
C ASN A 41 24.13 15.55 17.97
N LYS A 42 23.73 16.80 17.70
CA LYS A 42 23.68 17.86 18.71
C LYS A 42 22.44 18.72 18.47
N GLN A 43 21.46 18.54 19.35
CA GLN A 43 20.43 19.49 19.71
C GLN A 43 21.00 20.90 19.96
N THR A 44 20.17 21.89 19.59
CA THR A 44 20.16 23.27 20.07
C THR A 44 20.06 23.39 21.59
N PRO A 45 20.53 24.51 22.15
CA PRO A 45 19.77 25.17 23.19
C PRO A 45 19.50 26.65 22.89
N ILE A 46 18.34 27.07 23.40
CA ILE A 46 17.77 28.41 23.49
C ILE A 46 18.63 29.26 24.44
N ASP A 47 18.84 30.54 24.10
CA ASP A 47 19.15 31.57 25.09
C ASP A 47 18.44 32.88 24.73
N ASN A 48 18.10 33.61 25.79
CA ASN A 48 17.04 34.59 25.90
C ASN A 48 17.66 35.95 26.26
N GLN A 49 17.00 37.02 25.80
CA GLN A 49 17.13 38.43 26.25
C GLN A 49 18.33 39.26 25.75
N GLU A 50 18.03 40.40 25.13
CA GLU A 50 18.30 41.69 25.78
C GLU A 50 17.37 42.81 25.27
N ARG A 51 17.02 43.72 26.18
CA ARG A 51 16.09 44.84 26.07
C ARG A 51 16.90 46.13 26.17
N ILE A 52 16.88 47.01 25.18
CA ILE A 52 17.16 48.45 25.36
C ILE A 52 16.20 49.25 24.45
N ALA A 53 15.52 50.22 25.07
CA ALA A 53 14.72 51.28 24.46
C ALA A 53 15.46 52.63 24.64
N PRO A 54 14.86 53.77 24.29
CA PRO A 54 14.27 54.21 23.02
C PRO A 54 15.08 55.40 22.45
N ASP A 55 14.82 55.80 21.21
CA ASP A 55 15.18 57.17 20.78
C ASP A 55 14.06 57.78 19.97
N ALA A 56 13.79 59.04 20.26
CA ALA A 56 12.63 59.80 19.84
C ALA A 56 13.06 60.87 18.84
N THR A 57 12.34 61.04 17.74
CA THR A 57 12.27 62.34 17.06
C THR A 57 10.95 62.54 16.32
N GLU A 58 10.19 63.48 16.87
CA GLU A 58 9.23 64.44 16.31
C GLU A 58 8.71 64.37 14.85
N THR A 59 7.37 64.35 14.79
CA THR A 59 6.44 65.31 14.14
C THR A 59 6.35 65.39 12.62
N LYS A 60 5.19 64.99 12.10
CA LYS A 60 4.37 65.82 11.18
C LYS A 60 2.91 65.35 11.21
N GLU A 61 2.04 66.21 11.72
CA GLU A 61 0.60 66.14 11.50
C GLU A 61 0.30 66.47 10.03
N THR A 62 -0.51 65.64 9.38
CA THR A 62 -1.24 66.03 8.16
C THR A 62 -2.57 65.28 8.18
N GLU A 63 -3.61 66.04 8.52
CA GLU A 63 -4.95 66.04 7.92
C GLU A 63 -5.64 64.67 7.69
N ASN A 64 -6.62 64.38 8.57
CA ASN A 64 -7.55 63.26 8.46
C ASN A 64 -8.57 63.49 7.34
N GLU A 65 -8.49 62.69 6.28
CA GLU A 65 -9.64 62.35 5.44
C GLU A 65 -9.90 60.83 5.61
N PRO A 66 -11.07 60.40 6.08
CA PRO A 66 -11.38 58.97 6.19
C PRO A 66 -11.27 58.30 4.80
N PRO A 67 -10.41 57.27 4.63
CA PRO A 67 -10.37 56.56 3.36
C PRO A 67 -11.71 55.87 3.18
N ALA A 68 -12.35 56.11 2.03
CA ALA A 68 -13.52 55.37 1.61
C ALA A 68 -13.18 53.88 1.63
N GLN A 69 -13.75 53.16 2.59
CA GLN A 69 -13.60 51.73 2.77
C GLN A 69 -14.29 51.06 1.59
N THR A 70 -13.55 50.81 0.53
CA THR A 70 -13.97 49.90 -0.53
C THR A 70 -13.85 48.51 0.08
N GLU A 71 -14.97 47.89 0.44
CA GLU A 71 -14.95 46.45 0.74
C GLU A 71 -14.35 45.75 -0.48
N PRO A 72 -13.28 44.95 -0.32
CA PRO A 72 -12.77 44.17 -1.43
C PRO A 72 -13.88 43.21 -1.87
N ASP A 73 -14.19 43.20 -3.17
CA ASP A 73 -15.10 42.22 -3.75
C ASP A 73 -14.68 40.81 -3.31
N PRO A 74 -15.63 39.93 -2.92
CA PRO A 74 -15.30 38.58 -2.54
C PRO A 74 -14.60 37.89 -3.70
N ILE A 75 -13.33 37.55 -3.53
CA ILE A 75 -12.57 36.73 -4.47
C ILE A 75 -13.31 35.39 -4.56
N PRO A 76 -13.72 34.93 -5.76
CA PRO A 76 -14.38 33.64 -5.89
C PRO A 76 -13.44 32.54 -5.38
N GLU A 77 -13.86 31.80 -4.36
CA GLU A 77 -13.12 30.65 -3.86
C GLU A 77 -12.99 29.60 -4.97
N SER A 78 -11.76 29.15 -5.23
CA SER A 78 -11.50 28.05 -6.16
C SER A 78 -12.23 26.78 -5.71
N PRO A 79 -12.69 25.92 -6.65
CA PRO A 79 -13.32 24.65 -6.28
C PRO A 79 -12.35 23.81 -5.46
N ARG A 80 -12.86 23.21 -4.37
CA ARG A 80 -12.10 22.30 -3.51
C ARG A 80 -12.43 20.86 -3.88
N PHE A 81 -11.41 20.02 -3.90
CA PHE A 81 -11.53 18.60 -4.21
C PHE A 81 -11.06 17.77 -3.02
N TYR A 82 -11.63 16.58 -2.85
CA TYR A 82 -11.36 15.73 -1.69
C TYR A 82 -11.13 14.28 -2.11
N TYR A 83 -10.26 13.58 -1.39
CA TYR A 83 -10.13 12.13 -1.54
C TYR A 83 -11.41 11.44 -1.03
N PRO A 84 -12.03 10.56 -1.83
CA PRO A 84 -13.29 9.90 -1.44
C PRO A 84 -13.15 8.97 -0.23
N LEU A 85 -11.95 8.47 0.05
CA LEU A 85 -11.70 7.50 1.12
C LEU A 85 -11.22 8.09 2.44
N THR A 86 -10.75 9.35 2.43
CA THR A 86 -10.15 9.99 3.61
C THR A 86 -10.76 11.34 3.96
N GLY A 87 -11.49 11.96 3.02
CA GLY A 87 -12.04 13.31 3.19
C GLY A 87 -10.99 14.41 3.21
N LEU A 88 -9.72 14.10 2.94
CA LEU A 88 -8.64 15.07 2.90
C LEU A 88 -8.67 15.84 1.58
N GLU A 89 -8.39 17.14 1.65
CA GLU A 89 -8.32 18.02 0.48
C GLU A 89 -7.18 17.58 -0.47
N THR A 90 -7.44 17.68 -1.77
CA THR A 90 -6.55 17.20 -2.82
C THR A 90 -6.76 17.95 -4.13
N THR A 91 -6.04 17.55 -5.19
CA THR A 91 -6.24 18.07 -6.54
C THR A 91 -7.42 17.40 -7.24
N GLU A 92 -7.99 18.06 -8.25
CA GLU A 92 -9.03 17.47 -9.11
C GLU A 92 -8.63 16.08 -9.62
N SER A 93 -7.43 15.97 -10.19
CA SER A 93 -6.92 14.70 -10.74
C SER A 93 -6.81 13.58 -9.70
N ALA A 94 -6.44 13.91 -8.46
CA ALA A 94 -6.28 12.93 -7.39
C ALA A 94 -7.62 12.56 -6.75
N SER A 95 -8.61 13.45 -6.78
CA SER A 95 -9.96 13.21 -6.26
C SER A 95 -10.72 12.12 -7.02
N VAL A 96 -10.36 11.93 -8.29
CA VAL A 96 -10.95 10.91 -9.17
C VAL A 96 -10.06 9.68 -9.33
N SER A 97 -8.89 9.62 -8.68
CA SER A 97 -7.98 8.47 -8.77
C SER A 97 -8.65 7.19 -8.28
N ARG A 98 -8.57 6.14 -9.09
CA ARG A 98 -9.05 4.81 -8.71
C ARG A 98 -8.08 4.18 -7.71
N PRO A 99 -8.58 3.66 -6.57
CA PRO A 99 -7.72 2.99 -5.62
C PRO A 99 -7.28 1.60 -6.10
N VAL A 100 -6.22 1.08 -5.50
CA VAL A 100 -5.88 -0.35 -5.54
C VAL A 100 -6.12 -0.96 -4.18
N ALA A 101 -6.54 -2.23 -4.15
CA ALA A 101 -6.71 -3.02 -2.94
C ALA A 101 -5.69 -4.16 -2.92
N VAL A 102 -4.71 -4.11 -2.03
CA VAL A 102 -3.59 -5.07 -2.00
C VAL A 102 -3.72 -6.02 -0.81
N SER A 103 -3.68 -7.33 -1.06
CA SER A 103 -3.79 -8.36 -0.02
C SER A 103 -2.43 -8.78 0.58
N PHE A 104 -2.31 -8.74 1.92
CA PHE A 104 -1.08 -9.03 2.67
C PHE A 104 -1.24 -10.17 3.68
N GLY A 105 -0.20 -11.00 3.79
CA GLY A 105 -0.06 -11.92 4.93
C GLY A 105 -0.03 -11.19 6.27
N ASN A 106 -0.77 -11.71 7.26
CA ASN A 106 -0.72 -11.23 8.63
C ASN A 106 -0.40 -12.36 9.60
N THR A 107 0.79 -12.94 9.42
CA THR A 107 1.37 -13.93 10.35
C THR A 107 2.72 -13.39 10.84
N SER A 108 3.28 -13.97 11.91
CA SER A 108 4.60 -13.58 12.41
C SER A 108 5.70 -13.65 11.34
N TYR A 109 5.64 -14.64 10.44
CA TYR A 109 6.56 -14.77 9.30
C TYR A 109 6.35 -13.71 8.20
N ALA A 110 5.17 -13.08 8.15
CA ALA A 110 4.84 -12.00 7.23
C ALA A 110 5.26 -10.62 7.76
N LEU A 111 5.70 -10.51 9.01
CA LEU A 111 6.16 -9.25 9.57
C LEU A 111 7.60 -8.90 9.15
N PRO A 112 7.94 -7.61 9.01
CA PRO A 112 6.98 -6.49 8.86
C PRO A 112 6.29 -6.52 7.49
N GLN A 113 5.05 -6.03 7.39
CA GLN A 113 4.46 -5.70 6.10
C GLN A 113 5.10 -4.42 5.54
N PHE A 114 5.20 -4.31 4.22
CA PHE A 114 5.75 -3.14 3.54
C PHE A 114 4.67 -2.40 2.75
N GLY A 115 4.75 -1.06 2.74
CA GLY A 115 3.80 -0.18 2.03
C GLY A 115 2.53 0.16 2.82
N ILE A 116 2.13 -0.71 3.76
CA ILE A 116 0.86 -0.60 4.50
C ILE A 116 0.68 0.71 5.28
N GLY A 117 1.77 1.39 5.67
CA GLY A 117 1.71 2.68 6.37
C GLY A 117 1.25 3.86 5.50
N LYS A 118 0.99 3.64 4.21
CA LYS A 118 0.46 4.63 3.24
C LYS A 118 -0.97 4.27 2.77
N THR A 119 -1.66 3.45 3.56
CA THR A 119 -3.04 3.04 3.29
C THR A 119 -4.04 4.17 3.56
N ASP A 120 -5.07 4.29 2.72
CA ASP A 120 -6.21 5.18 3.00
C ASP A 120 -7.20 4.45 3.92
N VAL A 121 -7.45 3.17 3.63
CA VAL A 121 -8.32 2.28 4.42
C VAL A 121 -7.61 0.95 4.62
N LEU A 122 -7.45 0.53 5.88
CA LEU A 122 -6.91 -0.79 6.20
C LEU A 122 -8.03 -1.71 6.69
N LEU A 123 -8.23 -2.81 5.98
CA LEU A 123 -9.19 -3.84 6.36
C LEU A 123 -8.47 -5.07 6.89
N GLU A 124 -9.00 -5.69 7.93
CA GLU A 124 -8.53 -6.97 8.45
C GLU A 124 -9.64 -8.01 8.35
N PHE A 125 -9.30 -9.16 7.77
CA PHE A 125 -10.23 -10.24 7.53
C PHE A 125 -9.76 -11.53 8.20
N PRO A 126 -10.62 -12.27 8.91
CA PRO A 126 -10.27 -13.61 9.39
C PRO A 126 -10.04 -14.54 8.20
N ILE A 127 -9.10 -15.47 8.32
CA ILE A 127 -8.86 -16.55 7.37
C ILE A 127 -8.78 -17.90 8.10
N GLU A 128 -8.31 -18.96 7.45
CA GLU A 128 -8.20 -20.28 8.06
C GLU A 128 -7.18 -20.30 9.21
N ASN A 129 -7.35 -21.25 10.14
CA ASN A 129 -6.43 -21.50 11.25
C ASN A 129 -6.20 -20.31 12.20
N GLY A 130 -7.18 -19.41 12.33
CA GLY A 130 -7.11 -18.28 13.28
C GLY A 130 -6.14 -17.18 12.88
N ALA A 131 -5.61 -17.19 11.65
CA ALA A 131 -4.85 -16.10 11.10
C ALA A 131 -5.77 -15.05 10.46
N THR A 132 -5.20 -13.89 10.11
CA THR A 132 -5.92 -12.86 9.35
C THR A 132 -5.19 -12.46 8.07
N ARG A 133 -5.89 -11.74 7.21
CA ARG A 133 -5.37 -11.09 6.01
C ARG A 133 -5.62 -9.60 6.15
N LEU A 134 -4.57 -8.81 5.91
CA LEU A 134 -4.69 -7.35 5.83
C LEU A 134 -4.90 -6.96 4.37
N VAL A 135 -5.76 -5.97 4.14
CA VAL A 135 -5.99 -5.40 2.81
C VAL A 135 -5.85 -3.89 2.88
N MET A 136 -4.82 -3.36 2.23
CA MET A 136 -4.64 -1.92 2.04
C MET A 136 -5.43 -1.48 0.85
N VAL A 137 -6.37 -0.55 1.03
CA VAL A 137 -6.97 0.22 -0.05
C VAL A 137 -6.30 1.59 -0.08
N THR A 138 -5.69 1.94 -1.21
CA THR A 138 -5.01 3.24 -1.34
C THR A 138 -5.09 3.78 -2.77
N THR A 139 -5.33 5.08 -2.86
CA THR A 139 -5.28 5.89 -4.10
C THR A 139 -3.85 6.27 -4.47
N SER A 140 -2.95 6.33 -3.49
CA SER A 140 -1.57 6.82 -3.64
C SER A 140 -0.55 5.69 -3.86
N TYR A 141 -0.96 4.60 -4.50
CA TYR A 141 -0.10 3.41 -4.66
C TYR A 141 1.08 3.63 -5.59
N ALA A 142 0.94 4.48 -6.61
CA ALA A 142 1.92 4.61 -7.70
C ALA A 142 3.32 5.04 -7.21
N SER A 143 3.40 5.79 -6.10
CA SER A 143 4.65 6.27 -5.51
C SER A 143 5.31 5.27 -4.54
N LEU A 144 4.67 4.14 -4.24
CA LEU A 144 5.18 3.19 -3.25
C LEU A 144 6.32 2.34 -3.82
N GLU A 145 7.52 2.51 -3.27
CA GLU A 145 8.72 1.80 -3.73
C GLU A 145 8.78 0.34 -3.29
N LYS A 146 8.11 -0.01 -2.19
CA LYS A 146 8.09 -1.37 -1.65
C LYS A 146 6.75 -1.67 -1.01
N ILE A 147 6.03 -2.62 -1.60
CA ILE A 147 4.77 -3.15 -1.10
C ILE A 147 4.94 -4.66 -0.99
N GLY A 148 4.59 -5.30 0.12
CA GLY A 148 4.51 -6.75 0.06
C GLY A 148 4.51 -7.52 1.36
N GLY A 149 4.81 -8.81 1.21
CA GLY A 149 4.04 -9.85 1.88
C GLY A 149 2.75 -10.17 1.12
N ILE A 150 2.74 -10.03 -0.22
CA ILE A 150 1.56 -10.25 -1.07
C ILE A 150 1.08 -11.68 -0.93
N ARG A 151 -0.23 -11.85 -0.74
CA ARG A 151 -0.84 -13.16 -0.51
C ARG A 151 -2.17 -13.30 -1.24
N SER A 152 -2.72 -14.51 -1.15
CA SER A 152 -4.00 -14.85 -1.76
C SER A 152 -5.16 -14.03 -1.20
N THR A 153 -6.16 -13.80 -2.04
CA THR A 153 -7.46 -13.26 -1.65
C THR A 153 -8.49 -14.38 -1.43
N ARG A 154 -9.69 -14.02 -0.97
CA ARG A 154 -10.86 -14.90 -0.79
C ARG A 154 -12.10 -14.16 -1.29
N LYS A 155 -13.14 -14.90 -1.68
CA LYS A 155 -14.38 -14.31 -2.21
C LYS A 155 -14.91 -13.11 -1.41
N TYR A 156 -15.07 -13.28 -0.11
CA TYR A 156 -15.65 -12.24 0.74
C TYR A 156 -14.74 -11.01 0.88
N VAL A 157 -13.43 -11.17 0.72
CA VAL A 157 -12.50 -10.03 0.63
C VAL A 157 -12.77 -9.27 -0.67
N SER A 158 -12.80 -9.98 -1.80
CA SER A 158 -13.11 -9.42 -3.12
C SER A 158 -14.49 -8.72 -3.16
N ASP A 159 -15.49 -9.27 -2.48
CA ASP A 159 -16.83 -8.68 -2.40
C ASP A 159 -16.83 -7.35 -1.62
N VAL A 160 -16.02 -7.22 -0.56
CA VAL A 160 -15.89 -5.98 0.21
C VAL A 160 -15.06 -4.93 -0.54
N VAL A 161 -13.93 -5.32 -1.15
CA VAL A 161 -13.08 -4.37 -1.88
C VAL A 161 -13.77 -3.81 -3.14
N ALA A 162 -14.73 -4.55 -3.71
CA ALA A 162 -15.53 -4.07 -4.84
C ALA A 162 -16.32 -2.80 -4.50
N ALA A 163 -16.70 -2.60 -3.23
CA ALA A 163 -17.40 -1.38 -2.79
C ALA A 163 -16.53 -0.11 -2.87
N PHE A 164 -15.22 -0.26 -3.01
CA PHE A 164 -14.27 0.86 -3.13
C PHE A 164 -13.91 1.17 -4.58
N ASP A 165 -14.51 0.45 -5.54
CA ASP A 165 -14.20 0.58 -6.95
C ASP A 165 -12.72 0.30 -7.28
N ALA A 166 -12.04 -0.48 -6.43
CA ALA A 166 -10.60 -0.69 -6.45
C ALA A 166 -10.17 -1.75 -7.47
N ILE A 167 -8.93 -1.62 -7.96
CA ILE A 167 -8.24 -2.72 -8.67
C ILE A 167 -7.61 -3.64 -7.62
N GLU A 168 -8.02 -4.91 -7.58
CA GLU A 168 -7.56 -5.84 -6.55
C GLU A 168 -6.22 -6.50 -6.93
N VAL A 169 -5.23 -6.47 -6.05
CA VAL A 169 -3.89 -7.03 -6.23
C VAL A 169 -3.64 -8.14 -5.21
N TYR A 170 -3.37 -9.36 -5.70
CA TYR A 170 -3.16 -10.54 -4.86
C TYR A 170 -2.37 -11.63 -5.60
N ALA A 171 -2.10 -12.74 -4.90
CA ALA A 171 -1.42 -13.89 -5.45
C ALA A 171 -2.21 -15.18 -5.17
N GLY A 172 -3.03 -15.57 -6.13
CA GLY A 172 -3.90 -16.74 -6.10
C GLY A 172 -5.17 -16.58 -5.26
N THR A 173 -6.08 -17.54 -5.44
CA THR A 173 -7.33 -17.67 -4.69
C THR A 173 -7.53 -19.14 -4.30
N SER A 174 -8.25 -19.39 -3.21
CA SER A 174 -8.65 -20.74 -2.80
C SER A 174 -9.84 -21.29 -3.59
N ASP A 175 -10.59 -20.42 -4.29
CA ASP A 175 -11.80 -20.81 -5.00
C ASP A 175 -11.49 -21.34 -6.38
N VAL A 176 -11.91 -22.59 -6.63
CA VAL A 176 -11.83 -23.29 -7.93
C VAL A 176 -12.66 -22.58 -9.01
N SER A 177 -13.57 -21.69 -8.58
CA SER A 177 -14.42 -20.82 -9.41
C SER A 177 -13.82 -19.42 -9.51
N ALA A 178 -12.51 -19.29 -9.68
CA ALA A 178 -11.81 -18.02 -9.84
C ALA A 178 -12.50 -17.12 -10.90
N SER A 179 -13.04 -17.72 -11.97
CA SER A 179 -13.85 -17.03 -12.99
C SER A 179 -15.09 -16.31 -12.44
N VAL A 180 -15.75 -16.82 -11.39
CA VAL A 180 -16.94 -16.21 -10.77
C VAL A 180 -16.56 -15.09 -9.79
N LEU A 181 -15.33 -15.10 -9.26
CA LEU A 181 -14.84 -14.03 -8.38
C LEU A 181 -14.53 -12.72 -9.14
N PHE A 182 -14.25 -12.83 -10.44
CA PHE A 182 -13.68 -11.74 -11.24
C PHE A 182 -14.63 -11.19 -12.30
N GLU A 183 -15.84 -11.73 -12.43
CA GLU A 183 -16.79 -11.24 -13.43
C GLU A 183 -17.15 -9.77 -13.12
N GLY A 184 -16.77 -8.89 -14.04
CA GLY A 184 -16.96 -7.44 -13.90
C GLY A 184 -15.98 -6.72 -12.96
N ARG A 185 -14.91 -7.37 -12.49
CA ARG A 185 -13.91 -6.76 -11.60
C ARG A 185 -12.53 -6.74 -12.23
N ASP A 186 -11.83 -5.62 -12.09
CA ASP A 186 -10.44 -5.51 -12.51
C ASP A 186 -9.53 -6.03 -11.40
N THR A 187 -8.84 -7.13 -11.69
CA THR A 187 -7.91 -7.76 -10.75
C THR A 187 -6.55 -8.00 -11.38
N LEU A 188 -5.53 -8.00 -10.53
CA LEU A 188 -4.14 -8.31 -10.81
C LEU A 188 -3.75 -9.53 -9.96
N ASP A 189 -3.94 -10.72 -10.53
CA ASP A 189 -3.55 -11.98 -9.89
C ASP A 189 -2.19 -12.45 -10.39
N TYR A 190 -1.17 -12.32 -9.53
CA TYR A 190 0.18 -12.77 -9.85
C TYR A 190 0.25 -14.23 -10.31
N LEU A 191 -0.54 -15.14 -9.70
CA LEU A 191 -0.45 -16.57 -9.96
C LEU A 191 -1.39 -17.02 -11.09
N THR A 192 -2.69 -16.73 -10.98
CA THR A 192 -3.68 -17.31 -11.91
C THR A 192 -3.68 -16.60 -13.27
N GLN A 193 -3.39 -15.30 -13.31
CA GLN A 193 -3.26 -14.55 -14.57
C GLN A 193 -1.83 -14.58 -15.12
N ASN A 194 -0.88 -15.24 -14.43
CA ASN A 194 0.52 -15.34 -14.82
C ASN A 194 1.20 -13.97 -15.08
N LEU A 195 0.90 -12.98 -14.23
CA LEU A 195 1.45 -11.63 -14.31
C LEU A 195 2.87 -11.58 -13.72
N GLY A 196 3.83 -12.21 -14.40
CA GLY A 196 5.21 -12.36 -13.89
C GLY A 196 5.90 -11.03 -13.56
N SER A 197 5.56 -9.94 -14.26
CA SER A 197 6.09 -8.59 -14.00
C SER A 197 5.40 -7.85 -12.85
N LEU A 198 4.27 -8.34 -12.35
CA LEU A 198 3.55 -7.70 -11.24
C LEU A 198 4.34 -7.75 -9.92
N CYS A 199 5.11 -8.81 -9.70
CA CYS A 199 5.77 -9.06 -8.42
C CYS A 199 7.20 -9.58 -8.59
N TYR A 200 8.01 -9.36 -7.56
CA TYR A 200 9.35 -9.93 -7.40
C TYR A 200 9.46 -10.66 -6.06
N ARG A 201 10.56 -11.41 -5.86
CA ARG A 201 10.83 -12.15 -4.63
C ARG A 201 11.96 -11.48 -3.83
N ASP A 202 11.69 -11.15 -2.57
CA ASP A 202 12.71 -10.68 -1.62
C ASP A 202 13.40 -11.90 -0.98
N THR A 203 14.62 -12.21 -1.40
CA THR A 203 15.35 -13.41 -0.97
C THR A 203 15.76 -13.40 0.50
N SER A 204 15.66 -12.26 1.18
CA SER A 204 15.88 -12.17 2.64
C SER A 204 14.72 -12.75 3.46
N ARG A 205 13.59 -13.05 2.81
CA ARG A 205 12.36 -13.52 3.46
C ARG A 205 12.02 -14.94 3.06
N ILE A 206 11.38 -15.66 3.99
CA ILE A 206 10.94 -17.04 3.76
C ILE A 206 9.71 -17.09 2.84
N MET A 207 9.66 -18.09 1.96
CA MET A 207 8.46 -18.40 1.18
C MET A 207 7.35 -18.92 2.11
N PRO A 208 6.06 -18.57 1.90
CA PRO A 208 5.52 -17.76 0.82
C PRO A 208 5.40 -16.25 1.12
N HIS A 209 6.06 -15.76 2.16
CA HIS A 209 5.96 -14.38 2.67
C HIS A 209 6.90 -13.39 2.00
N ASN A 210 7.60 -13.83 0.94
CA ASN A 210 8.61 -13.06 0.24
C ASN A 210 8.15 -12.46 -1.09
N LEU A 211 6.86 -12.55 -1.43
CA LEU A 211 6.31 -11.93 -2.63
C LEU A 211 6.10 -10.44 -2.39
N MET A 212 6.71 -9.62 -3.25
CA MET A 212 6.72 -8.17 -3.15
C MET A 212 6.32 -7.55 -4.49
N THR A 213 5.90 -6.29 -4.46
CA THR A 213 5.59 -5.46 -5.64
C THR A 213 5.96 -3.99 -5.34
N THR A 214 5.72 -3.12 -6.31
CA THR A 214 5.88 -1.67 -6.20
C THR A 214 4.71 -0.98 -6.90
N GLY A 215 4.49 0.29 -6.59
CA GLY A 215 3.52 1.13 -7.31
C GLY A 215 3.75 1.17 -8.81
N SER A 216 5.02 1.17 -9.23
CA SER A 216 5.41 1.16 -10.64
C SER A 216 5.05 -0.16 -11.32
N LEU A 217 5.29 -1.31 -10.68
CA LEU A 217 4.90 -2.61 -11.23
C LEU A 217 3.38 -2.74 -11.35
N ILE A 218 2.64 -2.33 -10.32
CA ILE A 218 1.17 -2.29 -10.35
C ILE A 218 0.69 -1.40 -11.51
N SER A 219 1.21 -0.16 -11.61
CA SER A 219 0.83 0.78 -12.67
C SER A 219 1.15 0.26 -14.07
N SER A 220 2.27 -0.47 -14.22
CA SER A 220 2.64 -1.10 -15.49
C SER A 220 1.64 -2.17 -15.91
N GLU A 221 1.21 -3.05 -15.00
CA GLU A 221 0.21 -4.07 -15.31
C GLU A 221 -1.17 -3.48 -15.59
N ILE A 222 -1.60 -2.48 -14.82
CA ILE A 222 -2.84 -1.71 -15.08
C ILE A 222 -2.84 -1.18 -16.52
N GLY A 223 -1.72 -0.58 -16.95
CA GLY A 223 -1.59 -0.05 -18.31
C GLY A 223 -1.61 -1.13 -19.39
N LYS A 224 -0.97 -2.29 -19.16
CA LYS A 224 -0.98 -3.42 -20.11
C LYS A 224 -2.36 -4.03 -20.30
N LEU A 225 -3.14 -4.12 -19.21
CA LEU A 225 -4.48 -4.69 -19.22
C LEU A 225 -5.56 -3.67 -19.66
N GLY A 226 -5.18 -2.39 -19.80
CA GLY A 226 -6.12 -1.34 -20.21
C GLY A 226 -7.15 -1.00 -19.15
N TYR A 227 -6.85 -1.25 -17.88
CA TYR A 227 -7.76 -0.91 -16.78
C TYR A 227 -7.85 0.60 -16.60
N ARG A 228 -9.05 1.10 -16.30
CA ARG A 228 -9.25 2.51 -15.94
C ARG A 228 -8.50 2.85 -14.65
N THR A 229 -7.93 4.05 -14.63
CA THR A 229 -7.19 4.62 -13.49
C THR A 229 -7.98 5.68 -12.73
N THR A 230 -9.19 5.98 -13.18
CA THR A 230 -10.15 6.84 -12.48
C THR A 230 -11.34 6.04 -11.97
N ILE A 231 -11.96 6.50 -10.89
CA ILE A 231 -13.22 5.94 -10.38
C ILE A 231 -14.31 5.96 -11.46
N GLY A 232 -15.22 4.99 -11.40
CA GLY A 232 -16.31 4.86 -12.36
C GLY A 232 -17.32 6.01 -12.26
N GLU A 233 -17.98 6.33 -13.37
CA GLU A 233 -19.12 7.24 -13.35
C GLU A 233 -20.20 6.72 -12.40
N GLY A 234 -20.73 7.60 -11.55
CA GLY A 234 -21.72 7.22 -10.54
C GLY A 234 -21.17 6.50 -9.31
N TYR A 235 -19.84 6.33 -9.19
CA TYR A 235 -19.24 5.80 -7.97
C TYR A 235 -19.61 6.68 -6.77
N THR A 236 -20.10 6.03 -5.70
CA THR A 236 -20.38 6.67 -4.42
C THR A 236 -19.47 6.05 -3.38
N ALA A 237 -18.65 6.88 -2.73
CA ALA A 237 -17.74 6.41 -1.70
C ALA A 237 -18.52 5.82 -0.51
N PRO A 238 -17.99 4.77 0.16
CA PRO A 238 -18.64 4.14 1.30
C PRO A 238 -18.61 4.99 2.58
N TYR A 239 -17.91 6.13 2.55
CA TYR A 239 -17.75 7.03 3.69
C TYR A 239 -18.32 8.42 3.40
N SER A 240 -18.73 9.09 4.47
CA SER A 240 -19.08 10.50 4.45
C SER A 240 -18.24 11.22 5.50
N PHE A 241 -17.68 12.36 5.13
CA PHE A 241 -16.84 13.18 6.00
C PHE A 241 -17.53 14.54 6.24
N PRO A 242 -17.45 15.10 7.46
CA PRO A 242 -17.93 16.46 7.70
C PRO A 242 -17.10 17.47 6.90
N ALA A 243 -17.68 18.65 6.65
CA ALA A 243 -16.92 19.74 6.08
C ALA A 243 -15.77 20.14 7.02
N ALA A 244 -14.71 20.74 6.46
CA ALA A 244 -13.57 21.18 7.25
C ALA A 244 -14.01 22.15 8.37
N GLY A 245 -13.73 21.78 9.62
CA GLY A 245 -14.13 22.56 10.80
C GLY A 245 -15.49 22.17 11.40
N GLU A 246 -16.30 21.38 10.70
CA GLU A 246 -17.54 20.83 11.25
C GLU A 246 -17.26 19.58 12.09
N ARG A 247 -18.00 19.42 13.18
CA ARG A 247 -17.99 18.21 14.01
C ARG A 247 -19.34 17.53 13.91
N ILE A 248 -19.35 16.25 13.55
CA ILE A 248 -20.54 15.42 13.69
C ILE A 248 -20.65 15.03 15.17
N PRO A 249 -21.74 15.37 15.87
CA PRO A 249 -21.96 14.91 17.23
C PRO A 249 -21.88 13.38 17.29
N ALA A 250 -21.21 12.83 18.29
CA ALA A 250 -21.30 11.39 18.56
C ALA A 250 -22.77 11.08 18.92
N GLY A 251 -23.40 10.26 18.08
CA GLY A 251 -24.75 9.73 18.32
C GLY A 251 -24.79 8.72 19.47
#